data_AF-A0A5D3CN06-F1
#
_entry.id   AF-A0A5D3CN06-F1
#
_cell.length_a   1.000
_cell.length_b   1.000
_cell.length_c   1.000
_cell.angle_alpha   90.00
_cell.angle_beta   90.00
_cell.angle_gamma   90.00
#
_symmetry.space_group_name_H-M   'P 1'
#
loop_
_entity.id
_entity.type
_entity.pdbx_description
1 polymer ?
#
loop_
_entity_poly.entity_id
_entity_poly.type
_entity_poly.pdbx_seq_one_letter_code
_entity_poly.pdbx_strand_id
1 'polypeptide(L)'
;MPVAIAIAAAPSFRHFKKLKLNTRLSSSLGAIHRERKAMVATASSSSRNAGAYTTIKEIVRFEKEIKKSKFIAIAGPVSNEQSAFSFLSQVRDPRATHNCWAYQVGDQYRSNDDGEPSGTAGKPIHSAIVSSGIDRVMVVVIRYFGGIKLGTGGLVRAYGGVASECLKSAQTCVVKSKVPMGVEVPFDLLGVLYHQLQSFQVEDIKQDYDSGKDGITMVTFKVDFDCVEKLEDAIKSNCSRELVFYKR
;
A
#
# COMPACT_ATOMS: atom_id res chain seq x y z
N MET A 1 -19.76 42.22 -22.01
CA MET A 1 -18.70 41.27 -22.43
C MET A 1 -18.97 39.93 -21.74
N PRO A 2 -19.59 38.93 -22.38
CA PRO A 2 -19.62 37.60 -21.81
C PRO A 2 -18.28 36.91 -22.10
N VAL A 3 -17.64 36.42 -21.04
CA VAL A 3 -16.39 35.65 -21.10
C VAL A 3 -16.74 34.23 -21.52
N ALA A 4 -16.17 33.77 -22.65
CA ALA A 4 -16.28 32.41 -23.12
C ALA A 4 -15.53 31.47 -22.16
N ILE A 5 -16.26 30.54 -21.53
CA ILE A 5 -15.67 29.42 -20.81
C ILE A 5 -15.44 28.31 -21.83
N ALA A 6 -14.17 28.00 -22.07
CA ALA A 6 -13.74 26.93 -22.95
C ALA A 6 -14.28 25.57 -22.48
N ILE A 7 -15.03 24.91 -23.36
CA ILE A 7 -15.46 23.53 -23.19
C ILE A 7 -14.22 22.64 -23.35
N ALA A 8 -13.71 22.11 -22.25
CA ALA A 8 -12.69 21.07 -22.29
C ALA A 8 -13.33 19.77 -22.78
N ALA A 9 -12.81 19.22 -23.88
CA ALA A 9 -13.25 17.96 -24.45
C ALA A 9 -13.13 16.81 -23.44
N ALA A 10 -14.20 16.02 -23.31
CA ALA A 10 -14.25 14.84 -22.45
C ALA A 10 -13.27 13.76 -22.94
N PRO A 11 -12.56 13.05 -22.04
CA PRO A 11 -11.72 11.93 -22.43
C PRO A 11 -12.60 10.76 -22.91
N SER A 12 -12.41 10.36 -24.17
CA SER A 12 -13.07 9.22 -24.83
C SER A 12 -12.63 7.89 -24.21
N PHE A 13 -13.53 7.19 -23.51
CA PHE A 13 -13.26 5.93 -22.81
C PHE A 13 -13.39 4.69 -23.70
N ARG A 14 -12.36 4.44 -24.52
CA ARG A 14 -12.14 3.14 -25.21
C ARG A 14 -11.52 2.04 -24.30
N HIS A 15 -11.56 2.19 -22.97
CA HIS A 15 -10.76 1.36 -22.04
C HIS A 15 -11.53 0.39 -21.15
N PHE A 16 -12.86 0.30 -21.24
CA PHE A 16 -13.63 -0.72 -20.53
C PHE A 16 -13.68 -2.02 -21.36
N LYS A 17 -12.95 -3.06 -20.93
CA LYS A 17 -13.01 -4.39 -21.55
C LYS A 17 -14.25 -5.15 -21.06
N LYS A 18 -15.09 -5.55 -22.01
CA LYS A 18 -16.18 -6.52 -21.82
C LYS A 18 -15.57 -7.92 -21.69
N LEU A 19 -15.71 -8.58 -20.54
CA LEU A 19 -15.23 -9.95 -20.36
C LEU A 19 -16.32 -10.95 -20.78
N LYS A 20 -16.10 -11.66 -21.90
CA LYS A 20 -16.70 -12.96 -22.15
C LYS A 20 -15.77 -14.02 -21.56
N LEU A 21 -16.19 -14.73 -20.52
CA LEU A 21 -15.52 -15.95 -20.09
C LEU A 21 -15.83 -17.04 -21.12
N ASN A 22 -14.81 -17.55 -21.82
CA ASN A 22 -14.91 -18.81 -22.55
C ASN A 22 -13.80 -19.77 -22.11
N THR A 23 -14.26 -20.92 -21.63
CA THR A 23 -13.56 -22.17 -21.40
C THR A 23 -13.03 -22.79 -22.71
N ARG A 24 -11.78 -23.29 -22.73
CA ARG A 24 -11.41 -24.69 -23.06
C ARG A 24 -9.89 -24.91 -23.20
N LEU A 25 -9.47 -25.97 -22.50
CA LEU A 25 -8.36 -26.91 -22.65
C LEU A 25 -7.65 -27.05 -24.02
N SER A 26 -6.32 -27.23 -23.98
CA SER A 26 -5.55 -28.46 -24.31
C SER A 26 -4.27 -28.28 -25.18
N SER A 27 -3.16 -28.80 -24.63
CA SER A 27 -2.06 -29.58 -25.25
C SER A 27 -1.25 -29.02 -26.44
N SER A 28 0.09 -28.98 -26.29
CA SER A 28 1.01 -29.96 -26.92
C SER A 28 2.50 -29.68 -26.62
N LEU A 29 3.28 -30.76 -26.63
CA LEU A 29 4.71 -30.88 -26.35
C LEU A 29 5.60 -30.23 -27.44
N GLY A 30 6.83 -29.86 -27.07
CA GLY A 30 7.92 -29.72 -28.06
C GLY A 30 9.22 -29.09 -27.59
N ALA A 31 10.21 -29.96 -27.36
CA ALA A 31 11.65 -29.78 -27.59
C ALA A 31 12.54 -28.92 -26.66
N ILE A 32 13.61 -29.59 -26.26
CA ILE A 32 14.72 -29.21 -25.38
C ILE A 32 15.82 -28.57 -26.23
N HIS A 33 16.33 -27.40 -25.84
CA HIS A 33 17.71 -27.01 -26.12
C HIS A 33 18.32 -26.20 -24.97
N ARG A 34 19.55 -26.56 -24.64
CA ARG A 34 20.36 -26.14 -23.50
C ARG A 34 21.34 -25.06 -23.94
N GLU A 35 21.38 -23.89 -23.27
CA GLU A 35 22.62 -23.12 -23.11
C GLU A 35 22.58 -22.05 -21.97
N ARG A 36 23.58 -22.17 -21.08
CA ARG A 36 24.36 -21.16 -20.32
C ARG A 36 23.67 -20.10 -19.43
N LYS A 37 23.56 -20.49 -18.16
CA LYS A 37 23.92 -19.79 -16.90
C LYS A 37 24.27 -18.27 -16.97
N ALA A 38 23.31 -17.44 -16.60
CA ALA A 38 23.53 -16.16 -15.92
C ALA A 38 22.58 -16.14 -14.71
N MET A 39 23.11 -15.84 -13.51
CA MET A 39 22.33 -15.76 -12.27
C MET A 39 21.40 -14.54 -12.34
N VAL A 40 20.17 -14.77 -12.81
CA VAL A 40 19.08 -13.82 -12.77
C VAL A 40 18.46 -13.87 -11.38
N ALA A 41 18.35 -12.69 -10.76
CA ALA A 41 17.61 -12.49 -9.53
C ALA A 41 16.19 -13.04 -9.68
N THR A 42 15.89 -14.09 -8.92
CA THR A 42 14.55 -14.65 -8.84
C THR A 42 13.66 -13.63 -8.13
N ALA A 43 13.00 -12.78 -8.92
CA ALA A 43 11.86 -12.01 -8.47
C ALA A 43 10.75 -13.00 -8.12
N SER A 44 10.78 -13.49 -6.87
CA SER A 44 9.64 -14.18 -6.29
C SER A 44 8.58 -13.13 -6.03
N SER A 45 7.69 -12.94 -7.01
CA SER A 45 6.48 -12.15 -6.88
C SER A 45 5.51 -12.88 -5.95
N SER A 46 5.82 -12.92 -4.66
CA SER A 46 4.87 -13.29 -3.63
C SER A 46 4.03 -12.06 -3.34
N SER A 47 2.91 -11.91 -4.07
CA SER A 47 1.90 -10.88 -3.83
C SER A 47 1.29 -11.05 -2.44
N ARG A 48 2.01 -10.63 -1.40
CA ARG A 48 1.46 -10.58 -0.05
C ARG A 48 0.72 -9.26 0.07
N ASN A 49 -0.60 -9.36 0.21
CA ASN A 49 -1.55 -8.28 0.48
C ASN A 49 -1.78 -7.25 -0.64
N ALA A 50 -2.39 -7.69 -1.74
CA ALA A 50 -3.01 -6.77 -2.69
C ALA A 50 -4.23 -6.02 -2.11
N GLY A 51 -4.84 -6.51 -1.01
CA GLY A 51 -6.15 -6.04 -0.53
C GLY A 51 -6.17 -5.21 0.76
N ALA A 52 -5.26 -5.43 1.71
CA ALA A 52 -5.24 -4.69 2.97
C ALA A 52 -3.87 -4.77 3.67
N TYR A 53 -3.48 -3.73 4.39
CA TYR A 53 -2.25 -3.70 5.19
C TYR A 53 -2.48 -2.91 6.48
N THR A 54 -1.72 -3.22 7.53
CA THR A 54 -1.72 -2.45 8.77
C THR A 54 -0.60 -1.42 8.70
N THR A 55 -0.88 -0.16 9.03
CA THR A 55 0.12 0.91 9.15
C THR A 55 -0.05 1.68 10.45
N ILE A 56 0.82 2.64 10.73
CA ILE A 56 0.72 3.53 11.89
C ILE A 56 0.00 4.83 11.51
N LYS A 57 -0.79 5.38 12.42
CA LYS A 57 -1.60 6.58 12.16
C LYS A 57 -0.78 7.86 12.17
N GLU A 58 0.18 7.93 13.09
CA GLU A 58 0.91 9.14 13.42
C GLU A 58 2.38 8.85 13.70
N ILE A 59 3.18 9.91 13.79
CA ILE A 59 4.59 9.78 14.15
C ILE A 59 4.68 9.39 15.62
N VAL A 60 5.42 8.34 15.91
CA VAL A 60 5.69 7.87 17.28
C VAL A 60 7.17 7.95 17.58
N ARG A 61 7.50 8.22 18.85
CA ARG A 61 8.87 8.34 19.33
C ARG A 61 9.06 7.51 20.59
N PHE A 62 10.18 6.80 20.66
CA PHE A 62 10.60 6.05 21.83
C PHE A 62 12.09 6.26 22.08
N GLU A 63 12.47 6.47 23.34
CA GLU A 63 13.85 6.72 23.74
C GLU A 63 14.30 5.71 24.81
N LYS A 64 15.55 5.27 24.70
CA LYS A 64 16.18 4.41 25.70
C LYS A 64 17.67 4.66 25.78
N GLU A 65 18.20 4.71 27.00
CA GLU A 65 19.64 4.69 27.24
C GLU A 65 20.14 3.25 27.43
N ILE A 66 21.23 2.91 26.75
CA ILE A 66 21.88 1.60 26.83
C ILE A 66 23.39 1.82 26.94
N LYS A 67 23.96 1.46 28.10
CA LYS A 67 25.40 1.65 28.39
C LYS A 67 25.85 3.09 28.06
N LYS A 68 25.17 4.09 28.62
CA LYS A 68 25.39 5.54 28.39
C LYS A 68 25.15 6.04 26.97
N SER A 69 24.90 5.15 26.01
CA SER A 69 24.51 5.56 24.65
C SER A 69 23.00 5.80 24.63
N LYS A 70 22.59 6.95 24.10
CA LYS A 70 21.17 7.31 23.96
C LYS A 70 20.68 6.90 22.58
N PHE A 71 19.59 6.14 22.55
CA PHE A 71 18.92 5.68 21.33
C PHE A 71 17.51 6.26 21.29
N ILE A 72 17.16 6.87 20.15
CA ILE A 72 15.86 7.50 19.92
C ILE A 72 15.29 6.93 18.63
N ALA A 73 14.29 6.06 18.74
CA ALA A 73 13.53 5.61 17.59
C ALA A 73 12.40 6.57 17.29
N ILE A 74 12.23 6.89 16.01
CA ILE A 74 11.12 7.69 15.48
C ILE A 74 10.54 6.89 14.31
N ALA A 75 9.27 6.54 14.39
CA ALA A 75 8.57 5.82 13.33
C ALA A 75 7.45 6.68 12.75
N GLY A 76 7.25 6.65 11.44
CA GLY A 76 6.19 7.39 10.76
C GLY A 76 5.63 6.66 9.53
N PRO A 77 4.36 6.91 9.15
CA PRO A 77 3.76 6.32 7.96
C PRO A 77 4.37 6.91 6.69
N VAL A 78 4.63 6.05 5.70
CA VAL A 78 5.23 6.43 4.41
C VAL A 78 4.58 5.66 3.26
N SER A 79 4.18 6.35 2.20
CA SER A 79 3.43 5.73 1.08
C SER A 79 4.32 5.14 -0.02
N ASN A 80 5.56 5.62 -0.12
CA ASN A 80 6.54 5.28 -1.15
C ASN A 80 7.97 5.68 -0.71
N GLU A 81 8.96 5.29 -1.49
CA GLU A 81 10.38 5.60 -1.24
C GLU A 81 10.65 7.10 -1.08
N GLN A 82 10.05 7.96 -1.91
CA GLN A 82 10.23 9.40 -1.83
C GLN A 82 9.75 9.98 -0.50
N SER A 83 8.58 9.53 -0.03
CA SER A 83 8.04 9.92 1.28
C SER A 83 8.91 9.42 2.45
N ALA A 84 9.54 8.25 2.30
CA ALA A 84 10.48 7.72 3.27
C ALA A 84 11.72 8.61 3.41
N PHE A 85 12.35 9.00 2.29
CA PHE A 85 13.50 9.92 2.35
C PHE A 85 13.13 11.33 2.80
N SER A 86 11.92 11.79 2.50
CA SER A 86 11.39 13.04 3.03
C SER A 86 11.24 12.97 4.55
N PHE A 87 10.69 11.88 5.07
CA PHE A 87 10.59 11.62 6.51
C PHE A 87 11.96 11.56 7.19
N LEU A 88 12.92 10.82 6.61
CA LEU A 88 14.30 10.76 7.11
C LEU A 88 14.92 12.16 7.24
N SER A 89 14.71 13.01 6.22
CA SER A 89 15.24 14.38 6.21
C SER A 89 14.62 15.26 7.30
N GLN A 90 13.36 15.01 7.65
CA GLN A 90 12.66 15.74 8.71
C GLN A 90 13.14 15.35 10.11
N VAL A 91 13.41 14.06 10.34
CA VAL A 91 13.65 13.55 11.70
C VAL A 91 15.11 13.33 12.06
N ARG A 92 16.01 13.25 11.07
CA ARG A 92 17.46 13.06 11.32
C ARG A 92 18.02 14.20 12.17
N ASP A 93 18.96 13.88 13.03
CA ASP A 93 19.78 14.89 13.72
C ASP A 93 21.21 14.87 13.15
N PRO A 94 21.66 15.96 12.49
CA PRO A 94 23.04 16.11 12.03
C PRO A 94 24.11 16.05 13.13
N ARG A 95 23.73 16.28 14.40
CA ARG A 95 24.64 16.24 15.56
C ARG A 95 24.75 14.85 16.18
N ALA A 96 23.88 13.92 15.79
CA ALA A 96 23.94 12.55 16.28
C ALA A 96 25.15 11.80 15.73
N THR A 97 25.58 10.76 16.44
CA THR A 97 26.65 9.89 15.97
C THR A 97 26.22 9.10 14.75
N HIS A 98 25.00 8.56 14.77
CA HIS A 98 24.41 7.80 13.67
C HIS A 98 22.89 8.05 13.62
N ASN A 99 22.33 8.06 12.42
CA ASN A 99 20.91 8.11 12.09
C ASN A 99 20.55 6.87 11.26
N CYS A 100 20.68 5.69 11.85
CA CYS A 100 20.40 4.42 11.17
C CYS A 100 18.90 4.29 10.89
N TRP A 101 18.52 3.63 9.81
CA TRP A 101 17.11 3.58 9.43
C TRP A 101 16.75 2.33 8.63
N ALA A 102 15.45 2.04 8.60
CA ALA A 102 14.85 1.13 7.65
C ALA A 102 13.42 1.58 7.30
N TYR A 103 12.95 1.23 6.12
CA TYR A 103 11.55 1.37 5.75
C TYR A 103 11.03 0.12 5.04
N GLN A 104 9.72 -0.06 5.07
CA GLN A 104 9.01 -1.07 4.29
C GLN A 104 7.75 -0.44 3.67
N VAL A 105 7.55 -0.65 2.37
CA VAL A 105 6.39 -0.24 1.59
C VAL A 105 6.02 -1.40 0.66
N GLY A 106 5.10 -2.26 1.09
CA GLY A 106 4.78 -3.50 0.41
C GLY A 106 6.01 -4.40 0.29
N ASP A 107 6.32 -4.82 -0.94
CA ASP A 107 7.51 -5.63 -1.25
C ASP A 107 8.81 -4.82 -1.31
N GLN A 108 8.73 -3.48 -1.30
CA GLN A 108 9.89 -2.61 -1.33
C GLN A 108 10.37 -2.31 0.09
N TYR A 109 11.62 -2.64 0.37
CA TYR A 109 12.25 -2.30 1.64
C TYR A 109 13.71 -1.91 1.43
N ARG A 110 14.21 -1.02 2.29
CA ARG A 110 15.63 -0.68 2.37
C ARG A 110 16.01 -0.42 3.82
N SER A 111 17.29 -0.59 4.12
CA SER A 111 17.88 -0.25 5.41
C SER A 111 19.28 0.32 5.24
N ASN A 112 19.72 1.09 6.22
CA ASN A 112 21.03 1.73 6.23
C ASN A 112 21.60 1.80 7.66
N ASP A 113 22.86 1.43 7.81
CA ASP A 113 23.58 1.43 9.07
C ASP A 113 24.22 2.80 9.41
N ASP A 114 24.21 3.78 8.51
CA ASP A 114 24.72 5.15 8.72
C ASP A 114 26.10 5.22 9.41
N GLY A 115 27.05 4.37 8.98
CA GLY A 115 28.40 4.32 9.54
C GLY A 115 28.58 3.41 10.75
N GLU A 116 27.52 2.79 11.28
CA GLU A 116 27.65 1.64 12.17
C GLU A 116 28.26 0.43 11.43
N PRO A 117 28.83 -0.56 12.14
CA PRO A 117 29.27 -1.80 11.53
C PRO A 117 28.16 -2.46 10.69
N SER A 118 28.52 -2.94 9.50
CA SER A 118 27.56 -3.46 8.51
C SER A 118 26.61 -4.51 9.11
N GLY A 119 25.30 -4.30 8.92
CA GLY A 119 24.24 -5.17 9.38
C GLY A 119 23.93 -5.12 10.87
N THR A 120 24.51 -4.18 11.63
CA THR A 120 24.28 -4.09 13.08
C THR A 120 23.18 -3.10 13.50
N ALA A 121 22.67 -2.29 12.58
CA ALA A 121 21.65 -1.28 12.87
C ALA A 121 20.45 -1.37 11.91
N GLY A 122 20.65 -1.09 10.63
CA GLY A 122 19.59 -1.04 9.62
C GLY A 122 18.83 -2.36 9.49
N LYS A 123 19.55 -3.49 9.40
CA LYS A 123 18.93 -4.82 9.32
C LYS A 123 18.08 -5.14 10.57
N PRO A 124 18.58 -4.98 11.82
CA PRO A 124 17.76 -5.13 13.03
C PRO A 124 16.52 -4.23 13.07
N ILE A 125 16.61 -2.97 12.61
CA ILE A 125 15.44 -2.07 12.53
C ILE A 125 14.41 -2.65 11.55
N HIS A 126 14.84 -3.08 10.37
CA HIS A 126 13.96 -3.73 9.39
C HIS A 126 13.32 -5.02 9.94
N SER A 127 14.09 -5.86 10.62
CA SER A 127 13.55 -7.05 11.28
C SER A 127 12.46 -6.70 12.30
N ALA A 128 12.61 -5.60 13.04
CA ALA A 128 11.57 -5.13 13.96
C ALA A 128 10.28 -4.70 13.21
N ILE A 129 10.41 -4.03 12.05
CA ILE A 129 9.27 -3.69 11.18
C ILE A 129 8.56 -4.97 10.73
N VAL A 130 9.29 -5.93 10.15
CA VAL A 130 8.73 -7.20 9.66
C VAL A 130 8.03 -7.97 10.79
N SER A 131 8.66 -8.08 11.96
CA SER A 131 8.08 -8.77 13.12
C SER A 131 6.85 -8.07 13.71
N SER A 132 6.70 -6.77 13.49
CA SER A 132 5.51 -6.03 13.95
C SER A 132 4.27 -6.26 13.08
N GLY A 133 4.44 -6.73 11.84
CA GLY A 133 3.36 -6.86 10.86
C GLY A 133 2.84 -5.51 10.32
N ILE A 134 3.54 -4.42 10.61
CA ILE A 134 3.24 -3.07 10.12
C ILE A 134 3.94 -2.87 8.77
N ASP A 135 3.19 -2.35 7.80
CA ASP A 135 3.67 -1.98 6.47
C ASP A 135 3.50 -0.46 6.24
N ARG A 136 4.14 0.05 5.19
CA ARG A 136 4.13 1.47 4.81
C ARG A 136 4.62 2.36 5.93
N VAL A 137 5.76 1.97 6.50
CA VAL A 137 6.35 2.60 7.67
C VAL A 137 7.85 2.80 7.47
N MET A 138 8.35 3.93 7.97
CA MET A 138 9.78 4.17 8.14
C MET A 138 10.11 4.28 9.62
N VAL A 139 11.23 3.71 10.02
CA VAL A 139 11.81 3.84 11.36
C VAL A 139 13.23 4.38 11.24
N VAL A 140 13.49 5.49 11.92
CA VAL A 140 14.82 6.08 12.08
C VAL A 140 15.22 5.93 13.54
N VAL A 141 16.40 5.38 13.79
CA VAL A 141 16.98 5.27 15.13
C VAL A 141 18.22 6.15 15.20
N ILE A 142 18.09 7.23 15.95
CA ILE A 142 19.15 8.20 16.20
C ILE A 142 19.95 7.71 17.41
N ARG A 143 21.26 7.67 17.28
CA ARG A 143 22.17 7.26 18.35
C ARG A 143 23.16 8.38 18.69
N TYR A 144 23.29 8.65 19.99
CA TYR A 144 24.41 9.41 20.55
C TYR A 144 25.32 8.45 21.31
N PHE A 145 26.59 8.38 20.91
CA PHE A 145 27.57 7.50 21.54
C PHE A 145 27.91 7.95 22.97
N GLY A 146 27.80 7.04 23.93
CA GLY A 146 28.03 7.30 25.35
C GLY A 146 29.42 6.98 25.88
N GLY A 147 30.42 6.76 25.02
CA GLY A 147 31.78 6.39 25.44
C GLY A 147 31.99 4.89 25.69
N ILE A 148 30.94 4.07 25.78
CA ILE A 148 31.03 2.61 25.99
C ILE A 148 30.64 1.86 24.73
N LYS A 149 31.56 1.04 24.20
CA LYS A 149 31.29 0.18 23.04
C LYS A 149 30.33 -0.95 23.41
N LEU A 150 29.30 -1.16 22.58
CA LEU A 150 28.30 -2.22 22.78
C LEU A 150 28.72 -3.58 22.19
N GLY A 151 29.64 -3.58 21.23
CA GLY A 151 29.96 -4.74 20.40
C GLY A 151 28.84 -5.09 19.41
N THR A 152 29.13 -5.94 18.42
CA THR A 152 28.20 -6.30 17.33
C THR A 152 26.84 -6.79 17.84
N GLY A 153 26.83 -7.78 18.74
CA GLY A 153 25.59 -8.31 19.32
C GLY A 153 24.88 -7.36 20.29
N GLY A 154 25.59 -6.37 20.84
CA GLY A 154 24.98 -5.31 21.63
C GLY A 154 24.25 -4.29 20.76
N LEU A 155 24.85 -3.88 19.63
CA LEU A 155 24.24 -2.97 18.67
C LEU A 155 22.98 -3.57 18.05
N VAL A 156 23.06 -4.83 17.60
CA VAL A 156 21.92 -5.54 17.02
C VAL A 156 20.71 -5.54 17.96
N ARG A 157 20.94 -5.86 19.25
CA ARG A 157 19.88 -5.86 20.26
C ARG A 157 19.39 -4.45 20.60
N ALA A 158 20.27 -3.46 20.62
CA ALA A 158 19.89 -2.08 20.90
C ALA A 158 18.99 -1.52 19.79
N TYR A 159 19.45 -1.56 18.53
CA TYR A 159 18.70 -1.02 17.39
C TYR A 159 17.37 -1.74 17.16
N GLY A 160 17.38 -3.07 17.11
CA GLY A 160 16.16 -3.86 16.93
C GLY A 160 15.20 -3.71 18.12
N GLY A 161 15.72 -3.67 19.35
CA GLY A 161 14.92 -3.53 20.56
C GLY A 161 14.22 -2.18 20.65
N VAL A 162 14.94 -1.08 20.44
CA VAL A 162 14.37 0.28 20.52
C VAL A 162 13.37 0.52 19.37
N ALA A 163 13.65 0.01 18.16
CA ALA A 163 12.69 0.03 17.06
C ALA A 163 11.42 -0.77 17.37
N SER A 164 11.55 -1.96 17.95
CA SER A 164 10.41 -2.81 18.33
C SER A 164 9.53 -2.15 19.39
N GLU A 165 10.12 -1.58 20.44
CA GLU A 165 9.36 -0.85 21.47
C GLU A 165 8.65 0.39 20.91
N CYS A 166 9.30 1.12 20.00
CA CYS A 166 8.68 2.24 19.29
C CYS A 166 7.43 1.81 18.52
N LEU A 167 7.54 0.74 17.71
CA LEU A 167 6.42 0.23 16.91
C LEU A 167 5.29 -0.34 17.77
N LYS A 168 5.60 -0.99 18.90
CA LYS A 168 4.59 -1.48 19.85
C LYS A 168 3.78 -0.34 20.48
N SER A 169 4.40 0.82 20.68
CA SER A 169 3.72 2.00 21.25
C SER A 169 2.86 2.76 20.23
N ALA A 170 2.93 2.40 18.95
CA ALA A 170 2.25 3.12 17.88
C ALA A 170 0.75 2.77 17.81
N GLN A 171 -0.09 3.78 17.60
CA GLN A 171 -1.48 3.54 17.20
C GLN A 171 -1.52 3.07 15.75
N THR A 172 -2.11 1.89 15.51
CA THR A 172 -2.22 1.30 14.18
C THR A 172 -3.61 1.47 13.56
N CYS A 173 -3.66 1.37 12.24
CA CYS A 173 -4.90 1.27 11.48
C CYS A 173 -4.73 0.25 10.35
N VAL A 174 -5.84 -0.38 9.96
CA VAL A 174 -5.90 -1.23 8.76
C VAL A 174 -6.33 -0.36 7.59
N VAL A 175 -5.53 -0.34 6.54
CA VAL A 175 -5.84 0.31 5.27
C VAL A 175 -6.20 -0.76 4.25
N LYS A 176 -7.38 -0.62 3.65
CA LYS A 176 -7.87 -1.51 2.59
C LYS A 176 -7.65 -0.87 1.23
N SER A 177 -7.16 -1.65 0.27
CA SER A 177 -7.08 -1.25 -1.13
C SER A 177 -8.48 -1.07 -1.68
N LYS A 178 -8.71 0.05 -2.36
CA LYS A 178 -9.99 0.31 -3.05
C LYS A 178 -9.92 -0.13 -4.49
N VAL A 179 -10.92 -0.86 -4.92
CA VAL A 179 -11.11 -1.34 -6.29
C VAL A 179 -12.08 -0.39 -6.99
N PRO A 180 -11.66 0.27 -8.08
CA PRO A 180 -12.59 1.02 -8.92
C PRO A 180 -13.47 0.05 -9.70
N MET A 181 -14.78 0.28 -9.63
CA MET A 181 -15.83 -0.47 -10.28
C MET A 181 -16.70 0.45 -11.14
N GLY A 182 -17.36 -0.14 -12.13
CA GLY A 182 -18.39 0.50 -12.93
C GLY A 182 -19.58 -0.44 -13.09
N VAL A 183 -20.79 0.11 -13.16
CA VAL A 183 -22.00 -0.65 -13.47
C VAL A 183 -22.84 0.11 -14.48
N GLU A 184 -23.30 -0.58 -15.52
CA GLU A 184 -24.34 -0.07 -16.40
C GLU A 184 -25.69 -0.33 -15.74
N VAL A 185 -26.42 0.73 -15.44
CA VAL A 185 -27.71 0.65 -14.74
C VAL A 185 -28.79 1.43 -15.50
N PRO A 186 -29.95 0.82 -15.73
CA PRO A 186 -31.14 1.53 -16.18
C PRO A 186 -31.58 2.63 -15.19
N PHE A 187 -32.12 3.76 -15.67
CA PHE A 187 -32.53 4.88 -14.80
C PHE A 187 -33.58 4.49 -13.74
N ASP A 188 -34.46 3.54 -14.04
CA ASP A 188 -35.47 3.00 -13.11
C ASP A 188 -34.86 2.26 -11.91
N LEU A 189 -33.63 1.75 -12.04
CA LEU A 189 -32.91 1.02 -10.98
C LEU A 189 -31.87 1.86 -10.25
N LEU A 190 -31.70 3.13 -10.63
CA LEU A 190 -30.67 4.01 -10.08
C LEU A 190 -30.81 4.21 -8.56
N GLY A 191 -32.05 4.35 -8.07
CA GLY A 191 -32.32 4.50 -6.64
C GLY A 191 -31.91 3.27 -5.81
N VAL A 192 -32.18 2.07 -6.34
CA VAL A 192 -31.78 0.80 -5.69
C VAL A 192 -30.26 0.70 -5.63
N LEU A 193 -29.58 1.05 -6.73
CA LEU A 193 -28.12 1.05 -6.78
C LEU A 193 -27.53 2.00 -5.73
N TYR A 194 -27.94 3.26 -5.70
CA TYR A 194 -27.39 4.24 -4.75
C TYR A 194 -27.60 3.82 -3.28
N HIS A 195 -28.73 3.19 -2.97
CA HIS A 195 -28.97 2.63 -1.63
C HIS A 195 -27.95 1.54 -1.28
N GLN A 196 -27.63 0.64 -2.22
CA GLN A 196 -26.60 -0.38 -2.00
C GLN A 196 -25.19 0.23 -1.94
N LEU A 197 -24.87 1.23 -2.76
CA LEU A 197 -23.56 1.89 -2.70
C LEU A 197 -23.34 2.60 -1.36
N GLN A 198 -24.39 3.21 -0.79
CA GLN A 198 -24.31 3.86 0.52
C GLN A 198 -24.12 2.84 1.66
N SER A 199 -24.82 1.70 1.62
CA SER A 199 -24.70 0.68 2.68
C SER A 199 -23.30 0.07 2.78
N PHE A 200 -22.56 0.05 1.66
CA PHE A 200 -21.17 -0.44 1.58
C PHE A 200 -20.10 0.66 1.69
N GLN A 201 -20.47 1.89 2.09
CA GLN A 201 -19.54 3.03 2.27
C GLN A 201 -18.63 3.29 1.06
N VAL A 202 -19.22 3.17 -0.13
CA VAL A 202 -18.50 3.33 -1.39
C VAL A 202 -18.12 4.80 -1.63
N GLU A 203 -16.92 5.04 -2.18
CA GLU A 203 -16.39 6.39 -2.46
C GLU A 203 -16.32 6.72 -3.96
N ASP A 204 -16.07 8.00 -4.27
CA ASP A 204 -15.86 8.50 -5.64
C ASP A 204 -16.97 8.12 -6.63
N ILE A 205 -18.23 8.13 -6.18
CA ILE A 205 -19.37 7.79 -7.05
C ILE A 205 -19.54 8.87 -8.12
N LYS A 206 -19.43 8.47 -9.39
CA LYS A 206 -19.61 9.32 -10.56
C LYS A 206 -20.58 8.68 -11.52
N GLN A 207 -21.55 9.46 -11.97
CA GLN A 207 -22.54 9.06 -12.95
C GLN A 207 -22.24 9.74 -14.29
N ASP A 208 -22.20 8.95 -15.36
CA ASP A 208 -22.02 9.43 -16.72
C ASP A 208 -23.35 9.36 -17.48
N TYR A 209 -23.83 10.53 -17.91
CA TYR A 209 -25.09 10.69 -18.64
C TYR A 209 -24.93 10.52 -20.17
N ASP A 210 -23.70 10.37 -20.68
CA ASP A 210 -23.39 10.38 -22.12
C ASP A 210 -23.36 8.98 -22.76
N SER A 211 -23.84 7.96 -22.05
CA SER A 211 -23.93 6.59 -22.57
C SER A 211 -25.09 6.49 -23.55
N GLY A 212 -24.81 6.66 -24.85
CA GLY A 212 -25.77 6.77 -25.97
C GLY A 212 -26.71 5.59 -26.25
N LYS A 213 -27.39 5.05 -25.24
CA LYS A 213 -28.55 4.15 -25.36
C LYS A 213 -29.67 4.66 -24.47
N ASP A 214 -30.86 4.84 -25.06
CA ASP A 214 -32.06 5.30 -24.35
C ASP A 214 -32.27 4.51 -23.05
N GLY A 215 -32.16 5.21 -21.91
CA GLY A 215 -32.56 4.67 -20.60
C GLY A 215 -31.45 4.08 -19.71
N ILE A 216 -30.18 4.03 -20.13
CA ILE A 216 -29.07 3.42 -19.37
C ILE A 216 -27.97 4.44 -19.07
N THR A 217 -27.45 4.42 -17.85
CA THR A 217 -26.32 5.27 -17.41
C THR A 217 -25.22 4.42 -16.80
N MET A 218 -23.97 4.87 -16.94
CA MET A 218 -22.82 4.23 -16.28
C MET A 218 -22.59 4.91 -14.94
N VAL A 219 -22.51 4.12 -13.87
CA VAL A 219 -22.11 4.59 -12.54
C VAL A 219 -20.76 3.96 -12.20
N THR A 220 -19.76 4.79 -11.94
CA THR A 220 -18.43 4.36 -11.50
C THR A 220 -18.19 4.75 -10.06
N PHE A 221 -17.46 3.93 -9.32
CA PHE A 221 -17.27 4.09 -7.88
C PHE A 221 -16.06 3.30 -7.37
N LYS A 222 -15.63 3.53 -6.14
CA LYS A 222 -14.53 2.80 -5.48
C LYS A 222 -15.01 2.09 -4.23
N VAL A 223 -14.79 0.78 -4.16
CA VAL A 223 -15.19 -0.07 -3.03
C VAL A 223 -13.97 -0.74 -2.42
N ASP A 224 -13.98 -0.99 -1.12
CA ASP A 224 -12.93 -1.78 -0.47
C ASP A 224 -12.85 -3.20 -1.08
N PHE A 225 -11.63 -3.70 -1.28
CA PHE A 225 -11.37 -4.98 -1.96
C PHE A 225 -12.16 -6.16 -1.37
N ASP A 226 -12.32 -6.22 -0.05
CA ASP A 226 -13.04 -7.29 0.66
C ASP A 226 -14.58 -7.17 0.57
N CYS A 227 -15.07 -6.03 0.11
CA CYS A 227 -16.50 -5.75 -0.08
C CYS A 227 -16.95 -5.91 -1.54
N VAL A 228 -16.04 -6.08 -2.49
CA VAL A 228 -16.35 -6.17 -3.93
C VAL A 228 -17.39 -7.24 -4.24
N GLU A 229 -17.16 -8.48 -3.80
CA GLU A 229 -18.07 -9.60 -4.10
C GLU A 229 -19.43 -9.43 -3.41
N LYS A 230 -19.41 -9.02 -2.14
CA LYS A 230 -20.63 -8.77 -1.36
C LYS A 230 -21.50 -7.67 -1.96
N LEU A 231 -20.88 -6.60 -2.44
CA LEU A 231 -21.58 -5.49 -3.10
C LEU A 231 -22.16 -5.95 -4.44
N GLU A 232 -21.41 -6.72 -5.23
CA GLU A 232 -21.89 -7.25 -6.50
C GLU A 232 -23.11 -8.17 -6.30
N ASP A 233 -23.06 -9.06 -5.30
CA ASP A 233 -24.17 -9.95 -4.95
C ASP A 233 -25.38 -9.19 -4.37
N ALA A 234 -25.14 -8.16 -3.54
CA ALA A 234 -26.19 -7.30 -3.01
C ALA A 234 -26.90 -6.51 -4.11
N ILE A 235 -26.16 -6.02 -5.11
CA ILE A 235 -26.75 -5.31 -6.25
C ILE A 235 -27.53 -6.32 -7.12
N LYS A 236 -26.98 -7.49 -7.43
CA LYS A 236 -27.67 -8.52 -8.23
C LYS A 236 -28.94 -9.05 -7.57
N SER A 237 -28.95 -9.24 -6.25
CA SER A 237 -30.12 -9.74 -5.52
C SER A 237 -31.24 -8.72 -5.39
N ASN A 238 -30.92 -7.42 -5.39
CA ASN A 238 -31.90 -6.33 -5.24
C ASN A 238 -32.32 -5.71 -6.57
N CYS A 239 -31.66 -6.05 -7.68
CA CYS A 239 -32.05 -5.62 -9.01
C CYS A 239 -32.84 -6.73 -9.73
N SER A 240 -34.00 -6.37 -10.27
CA SER A 240 -34.88 -7.29 -11.02
C SER A 240 -34.32 -7.69 -12.39
N ARG A 241 -33.18 -7.11 -12.81
CA ARG A 241 -32.53 -7.32 -14.11
C ARG A 241 -31.05 -7.65 -13.93
N GLU A 242 -30.49 -8.38 -14.87
CA GLU A 242 -29.07 -8.66 -14.94
C GLU A 242 -28.29 -7.39 -15.30
N LEU A 243 -27.44 -6.92 -14.38
CA LEU A 243 -26.61 -5.72 -14.56
C LEU A 243 -25.20 -6.09 -15.00
N VAL A 244 -24.59 -5.25 -15.84
CA VAL A 244 -23.23 -5.45 -16.35
C VAL A 244 -22.24 -4.69 -15.46
N PHE A 245 -21.35 -5.44 -14.80
CA PHE A 245 -20.30 -4.89 -13.96
C PHE A 245 -18.96 -4.83 -14.70
N TYR A 246 -18.19 -3.80 -14.38
CA TYR A 246 -16.85 -3.55 -14.84
C TYR A 246 -15.93 -3.37 -13.63
N LYS A 247 -14.75 -4.01 -13.67
CA LYS A 247 -13.70 -3.89 -12.64
C LYS A 247 -12.39 -3.51 -13.35
N ARG A 248 -11.54 -2.71 -12.69
CA ARG A 248 -10.21 -2.37 -13.20
C ARG A 248 -9.10 -3.08 -12.44
#